data_AF-R5FNS7-F1
#
_entry.id   AF-R5FNS7-F1
#
_cell.length_a   1.000
_cell.length_b   1.000
_cell.length_c   1.000
_cell.angle_alpha   90.00
_cell.angle_beta   90.00
_cell.angle_gamma   90.00
#
_symmetry.space_group_name_H-M   'P 1'
#
loop_
_entity.id
_entity.type
_entity.pdbx_description
1 polymer ?
#
loop_
_entity_poly.entity_id
_entity_poly.type
_entity_poly.pdbx_seq_one_letter_code
_entity_poly.pdbx_strand_id
1 'polypeptide(L)'
;MKNTFFASICRHWLLLVITVVLLTAVGWTCWNVWPFDRTDMLRSSCTIDGEALLYLRTGKDSLLLSRTPTHRQGVWANRHWWAPSCSGRLLTSEPVIPFFKRYGWPVSQKALRNGVEEATDSLQGVLHRREIESKELAYYLRTHGMQDEGYDRIAQYSIEQKRVVDTLRKLVNALKAIPAKAPLSLFIIEHDTAVCRDADGQVMRMPCEPLVWTGHFDQSTRQMVSAGNRSVWLRTADHTTPSGVYAVSLFPWTLRNNEREALTVVILPNDTLLVDNWLQHGRLLQPRMFAPDGASVFTKRGYCLGVSVKKEIVR
;
A
#
# COMPACT_ATOMS: atom_id res chain seq x y z
N MET A 1 29.26 -62.80 -17.57
CA MET A 1 28.87 -62.53 -16.16
C MET A 1 29.34 -61.16 -15.60
N LYS A 2 30.28 -60.42 -16.22
CA LYS A 2 30.74 -59.12 -15.68
C LYS A 2 29.80 -57.93 -15.93
N ASN A 3 28.99 -57.95 -16.99
CA ASN A 3 28.11 -56.82 -17.35
C ASN A 3 26.87 -56.66 -16.45
N THR A 4 26.36 -57.74 -15.84
CA THR A 4 25.18 -57.67 -14.95
C THR A 4 25.54 -57.13 -13.56
N PHE A 5 26.78 -57.33 -13.12
CA PHE A 5 27.26 -56.85 -11.81
C PHE A 5 27.47 -55.33 -11.80
N PHE A 6 28.08 -54.79 -12.87
CA PHE A 6 28.24 -53.33 -13.05
C PHE A 6 26.89 -52.61 -13.21
N ALA A 7 25.95 -53.20 -13.95
CA ALA A 7 24.60 -52.66 -14.10
C ALA A 7 23.84 -52.64 -12.76
N SER A 8 24.02 -53.66 -11.91
CA SER A 8 23.43 -53.72 -10.57
C SER A 8 24.00 -52.62 -9.67
N ILE A 9 25.33 -52.46 -9.61
CA ILE A 9 25.99 -51.41 -8.80
C ILE A 9 25.56 -50.01 -9.25
N CYS A 10 25.49 -49.76 -10.56
CA CYS A 10 25.04 -48.50 -11.12
C CYS A 10 23.57 -48.20 -10.76
N ARG A 11 22.71 -49.23 -10.77
CA ARG A 11 21.30 -49.10 -10.35
C ARG A 11 21.16 -48.81 -8.85
N HIS A 12 21.96 -49.43 -8.00
CA HIS A 12 21.94 -49.15 -6.56
C HIS A 12 22.48 -47.75 -6.23
N TRP A 13 23.52 -47.30 -6.93
CA TRP A 13 24.04 -45.94 -6.77
C TRP A 13 23.02 -44.89 -7.22
N LEU A 14 22.35 -45.13 -8.35
CA LEU A 14 21.29 -44.25 -8.85
C LEU A 14 20.09 -44.21 -7.89
N LEU A 15 19.68 -45.34 -7.32
CA LEU A 15 18.64 -45.38 -6.28
C LEU A 15 19.05 -44.61 -5.02
N LEU A 16 20.31 -44.72 -4.59
CA LEU A 16 20.83 -44.01 -3.42
C LEU A 16 20.86 -42.49 -3.66
N VAL A 17 21.28 -42.05 -4.84
CA VAL A 17 21.22 -40.63 -5.23
C VAL A 17 19.78 -40.13 -5.21
N ILE A 18 18.83 -40.89 -5.78
CA ILE A 18 17.40 -40.52 -5.76
C ILE A 18 16.88 -40.42 -4.32
N THR A 19 17.21 -41.35 -3.43
CA THR A 19 16.72 -41.30 -2.04
C THR A 19 17.31 -40.12 -1.28
N VAL A 20 18.58 -39.78 -1.48
CA VAL A 20 19.21 -38.59 -0.89
C VAL A 20 18.56 -37.31 -1.42
N VAL A 21 18.30 -37.23 -2.72
CA VAL A 21 17.59 -36.08 -3.32
C VAL A 21 16.17 -35.96 -2.77
N LEU A 22 15.46 -37.08 -2.59
CA LEU A 22 14.11 -37.07 -1.99
C LEU A 22 14.15 -36.64 -0.53
N LEU A 23 15.09 -37.15 0.27
CA LEU A 23 15.20 -36.78 1.69
C LEU A 23 15.58 -35.30 1.86
N THR A 24 16.48 -34.78 1.03
CA THR A 24 16.84 -33.35 1.04
C THR A 24 15.67 -32.48 0.60
N ALA A 25 14.91 -32.88 -0.42
CA ALA A 25 13.70 -32.17 -0.84
C ALA A 25 12.59 -32.19 0.24
N VAL A 26 12.40 -33.32 0.93
CA VAL A 26 11.45 -33.42 2.05
C VAL A 26 11.91 -32.55 3.22
N GLY A 27 13.18 -32.62 3.62
CA GLY A 27 13.72 -31.76 4.66
C GLY A 27 13.57 -30.27 4.33
N TRP A 28 13.88 -29.89 3.09
CA TRP A 28 13.73 -28.51 2.61
C TRP A 28 12.27 -28.03 2.61
N THR A 29 11.34 -28.87 2.14
CA THR A 29 9.92 -28.52 2.16
C THR A 29 9.36 -28.43 3.57
N CYS A 30 9.71 -29.36 4.46
CA CYS A 30 9.33 -29.31 5.88
C CYS A 30 9.85 -28.04 6.56
N TRP A 31 11.08 -27.62 6.25
CA TRP A 31 11.65 -26.38 6.78
C TRP A 31 10.89 -25.13 6.30
N ASN A 32 10.57 -25.04 5.01
CA ASN A 32 9.90 -23.85 4.45
C ASN A 32 8.40 -23.76 4.80
N VAL A 33 7.80 -24.88 5.20
CA VAL A 33 6.41 -24.98 5.68
C VAL A 33 6.39 -25.13 7.21
N TRP A 34 7.50 -24.85 7.89
CA TRP A 34 7.51 -24.81 9.35
C TRP A 34 6.69 -23.61 9.85
N PRO A 35 5.88 -23.76 10.91
CA PRO A 35 5.09 -22.66 11.44
C PRO A 35 5.96 -21.50 11.95
N PHE A 36 5.47 -20.27 11.76
CA PHE A 36 6.13 -19.06 12.26
C PHE A 36 5.79 -18.81 13.74
N ASP A 37 6.79 -18.38 14.50
CA ASP A 37 6.61 -17.97 15.88
C ASP A 37 5.96 -16.59 15.99
N ARG A 38 5.46 -16.24 17.18
CA ARG A 38 4.81 -14.94 17.42
C ARG A 38 5.73 -13.76 17.08
N THR A 39 7.02 -13.87 17.39
CA THR A 39 8.01 -12.82 17.08
C THR A 39 8.16 -12.62 15.57
N ASP A 40 8.15 -13.71 14.80
CA ASP A 40 8.30 -13.68 13.35
C ASP A 40 7.06 -13.08 12.69
N MET A 41 5.87 -13.42 13.19
CA MET A 41 4.63 -12.78 12.76
C MET A 41 4.68 -11.27 12.95
N LEU A 42 5.05 -10.81 14.15
CA LEU A 42 5.10 -9.39 14.47
C LEU A 42 6.16 -8.65 13.62
N ARG A 43 7.33 -9.27 13.40
CA ARG A 43 8.41 -8.72 12.56
C ARG A 43 8.13 -8.77 11.07
N SER A 44 7.13 -9.55 10.64
CA SER A 44 6.73 -9.61 9.24
C SER A 44 5.81 -8.48 8.82
N SER A 45 5.16 -7.80 9.76
CA SER A 45 4.21 -6.74 9.48
C SER A 45 4.90 -5.38 9.42
N CYS A 46 4.41 -4.52 8.54
CA CYS A 46 4.86 -3.13 8.42
C CYS A 46 3.68 -2.20 8.17
N THR A 47 3.88 -0.91 8.45
CA THR A 47 2.94 0.14 8.07
C THR A 47 3.34 0.67 6.70
N ILE A 48 2.39 1.00 5.87
CA ILE A 48 2.59 1.64 4.57
C ILE A 48 1.96 3.01 4.65
N ASP A 49 2.84 4.00 4.70
CA ASP A 49 2.49 5.41 4.62
C ASP A 49 2.55 5.81 3.14
N GLY A 50 1.39 6.06 2.56
CA GLY A 50 1.25 6.44 1.17
C GLY A 50 0.70 7.85 0.99
N GLU A 51 0.94 8.42 -0.19
CA GLU A 51 0.27 9.62 -0.65
C GLU A 51 -0.32 9.38 -2.05
N ALA A 52 -1.63 9.50 -2.18
CA ALA A 52 -2.32 9.50 -3.47
C ALA A 52 -2.39 10.92 -4.02
N LEU A 53 -1.66 11.17 -5.11
CA LEU A 53 -1.58 12.45 -5.79
C LEU A 53 -2.49 12.45 -7.02
N LEU A 54 -3.52 13.29 -7.01
CA LEU A 54 -4.42 13.46 -8.14
C LEU A 54 -3.87 14.55 -9.07
N TYR A 55 -3.58 14.18 -10.31
CA TYR A 55 -3.11 15.09 -11.35
C TYR A 55 -4.14 15.27 -12.46
N LEU A 56 -4.21 16.50 -12.98
CA LEU A 56 -4.86 16.85 -14.22
C LEU A 56 -3.79 17.04 -15.31
N ARG A 57 -3.81 16.21 -16.34
CA ARG A 57 -2.98 16.38 -17.53
C ARG A 57 -3.65 17.31 -18.52
N THR A 58 -2.90 18.28 -19.02
CA THR A 58 -3.32 19.24 -20.04
C THR A 58 -2.33 19.16 -21.21
N GLY A 59 -2.54 18.20 -22.11
CA GLY A 59 -1.57 17.93 -23.18
C GLY A 59 -0.19 17.50 -22.64
N LYS A 60 0.79 18.42 -22.67
CA LYS A 60 2.17 18.18 -22.20
C LYS A 60 2.37 18.45 -20.71
N ASP A 61 1.53 19.27 -20.10
CA ASP A 61 1.68 19.68 -18.71
C ASP A 61 0.80 18.86 -17.77
N SER A 62 1.17 18.84 -16.49
CA SER A 62 0.39 18.18 -15.43
C SER A 62 0.27 19.09 -14.22
N LEU A 63 -0.95 19.27 -13.74
CA LEU A 63 -1.29 20.06 -12.56
C LEU A 63 -1.69 19.14 -11.41
N LEU A 64 -1.04 19.28 -10.26
CA LEU A 64 -1.46 18.59 -9.04
C LEU A 64 -2.72 19.25 -8.47
N LEU A 65 -3.81 18.48 -8.37
CA LEU A 65 -5.09 18.96 -7.85
C LEU A 65 -5.27 18.66 -6.37
N SER A 66 -4.86 17.47 -5.92
CA SER A 66 -5.07 17.04 -4.55
C SER A 66 -4.00 16.04 -4.11
N ARG A 67 -3.75 16.00 -2.80
CA ARG A 67 -2.91 15.03 -2.12
C ARG A 67 -3.74 14.42 -0.99
N THR A 68 -3.93 13.11 -1.05
CA THR A 68 -4.66 12.35 -0.03
C THR A 68 -3.69 11.39 0.65
N PRO A 69 -3.38 11.56 1.95
CA PRO A 69 -2.58 10.59 2.67
C PRO A 69 -3.35 9.27 2.78
N THR A 70 -2.64 8.15 2.62
CA THR A 70 -3.18 6.81 2.77
C THR A 70 -2.35 6.07 3.81
N HIS A 71 -3.04 5.39 4.73
CA HIS A 71 -2.39 4.58 5.76
C HIS A 71 -2.98 3.18 5.71
N ARG A 72 -2.10 2.20 5.54
CA ARG A 72 -2.44 0.78 5.40
C ARG A 72 -1.36 -0.07 6.04
N GLN A 73 -1.65 -1.34 6.30
CA GLN A 73 -0.63 -2.28 6.75
C GLN A 73 -0.13 -3.13 5.58
N GLY A 74 0.99 -3.80 5.76
CA GLY A 74 1.52 -4.75 4.79
C GLY A 74 2.33 -5.82 5.48
N VAL A 75 2.65 -6.86 4.71
CA VAL A 75 3.43 -8.00 5.17
C VAL A 75 4.58 -8.29 4.23
N TRP A 76 5.77 -8.47 4.79
CA TRP A 76 6.94 -8.91 4.04
C TRP A 76 6.78 -10.38 3.68
N ALA A 77 6.70 -10.66 2.39
CA ALA A 77 6.37 -11.99 1.92
C ALA A 77 7.33 -12.47 0.84
N ASN A 78 7.66 -13.76 0.91
CA ASN A 78 8.48 -14.43 -0.08
C ASN A 78 7.73 -14.60 -1.40
N ARG A 79 8.45 -14.53 -2.53
CA ARG A 79 7.89 -14.82 -3.85
C ARG A 79 7.33 -16.24 -3.93
N HIS A 80 8.08 -17.18 -3.40
CA HIS A 80 7.76 -18.59 -3.45
C HIS A 80 7.58 -19.13 -2.04
N TRP A 81 6.62 -20.01 -1.86
CA TRP A 81 6.38 -20.66 -0.56
C TRP A 81 7.52 -21.60 -0.14
N TRP A 82 8.33 -22.07 -1.11
CA TRP A 82 9.39 -23.07 -0.91
C TRP A 82 10.80 -22.48 -0.82
N ALA A 83 10.97 -21.15 -0.91
CA ALA A 83 12.29 -20.52 -0.78
C ALA A 83 12.22 -19.09 -0.23
N PRO A 84 13.18 -18.69 0.64
CA PRO A 84 13.31 -17.31 1.12
C PRO A 84 13.70 -16.40 -0.06
N SER A 85 12.72 -15.69 -0.59
CA SER A 85 12.79 -14.99 -1.88
C SER A 85 12.03 -13.66 -1.86
N CYS A 86 12.05 -12.99 -0.70
CA CYS A 86 11.42 -11.70 -0.50
C CYS A 86 12.03 -10.63 -1.41
N SER A 87 13.35 -10.40 -1.36
CA SER A 87 14.01 -9.34 -2.16
C SER A 87 13.26 -8.00 -2.08
N GLY A 88 12.94 -7.58 -0.85
CA GLY A 88 12.20 -6.34 -0.60
C GLY A 88 10.70 -6.39 -0.95
N ARG A 89 10.09 -7.57 -1.14
CA ARG A 89 8.66 -7.70 -1.46
C ARG A 89 7.76 -7.59 -0.25
N LEU A 90 6.70 -6.84 -0.41
CA LEU A 90 5.60 -6.78 0.54
C LEU A 90 4.25 -6.95 -0.16
N LEU A 91 3.31 -7.56 0.55
CA LEU A 91 1.92 -7.72 0.16
C LEU A 91 1.07 -6.77 1.01
N THR A 92 0.17 -6.03 0.37
CA THR A 92 -0.75 -5.12 1.06
C THR A 92 -2.11 -5.09 0.35
N SER A 93 -3.07 -4.39 0.96
CA SER A 93 -4.35 -4.08 0.34
C SER A 93 -4.19 -3.11 -0.82
N GLU A 94 -4.99 -3.31 -1.88
CA GLU A 94 -5.16 -2.31 -2.94
C GLU A 94 -5.61 -0.98 -2.30
N PRO A 95 -5.08 0.16 -2.78
CA PRO A 95 -5.53 1.46 -2.29
C PRO A 95 -7.03 1.68 -2.46
N VAL A 96 -7.60 2.54 -1.60
CA VAL A 96 -9.03 2.91 -1.61
C VAL A 96 -9.46 3.46 -2.97
N ILE A 97 -8.54 4.12 -3.68
CA ILE A 97 -8.74 4.50 -5.06
C ILE A 97 -7.99 3.45 -5.88
N PRO A 98 -8.70 2.53 -6.55
CA PRO A 98 -8.04 1.47 -7.30
C PRO A 98 -7.03 2.08 -8.27
N PHE A 99 -5.89 1.40 -8.47
CA PHE A 99 -4.71 1.83 -9.24
C PHE A 99 -5.00 2.12 -10.74
N PHE A 100 -6.28 2.17 -11.10
CA PHE A 100 -6.87 2.77 -12.29
C PHE A 100 -6.48 4.25 -12.43
N LYS A 101 -5.23 4.50 -12.84
CA LYS A 101 -4.91 4.57 -14.27
C LYS A 101 -3.70 5.49 -14.46
N ARG A 102 -2.56 4.83 -14.72
CA ARG A 102 -1.45 5.38 -15.51
C ARG A 102 -1.90 5.88 -16.92
N TYR A 103 -3.17 5.64 -17.29
CA TYR A 103 -3.79 5.89 -18.60
C TYR A 103 -5.05 6.80 -18.60
N GLY A 104 -5.41 7.48 -17.49
CA GLY A 104 -6.49 8.48 -17.47
C GLY A 104 -7.92 7.97 -17.17
N TRP A 105 -8.58 8.49 -16.12
CA TRP A 105 -9.98 8.14 -15.76
C TRP A 105 -10.91 8.26 -16.98
N PRO A 106 -11.81 7.28 -17.26
CA PRO A 106 -12.66 7.32 -18.44
C PRO A 106 -13.83 8.28 -18.19
N VAL A 107 -13.53 9.57 -18.11
CA VAL A 107 -14.53 10.65 -18.11
C VAL A 107 -14.64 11.17 -19.55
N SER A 108 -15.85 11.51 -19.99
CA SER A 108 -16.00 12.24 -21.25
C SER A 108 -15.27 13.58 -21.15
N GLN A 109 -14.64 14.03 -22.24
CA GLN A 109 -13.94 15.33 -22.25
C GLN A 109 -14.85 16.48 -21.83
N LYS A 110 -16.14 16.42 -22.22
CA LYS A 110 -17.14 17.41 -21.83
C LYS A 110 -17.40 17.42 -20.33
N ALA A 111 -17.63 16.26 -19.71
CA ALA A 111 -17.86 16.19 -18.27
C ALA A 111 -16.62 16.60 -17.47
N LEU A 112 -15.42 16.23 -17.93
CA LEU A 112 -14.18 16.64 -17.28
C LEU A 112 -13.96 18.15 -17.37
N ARG A 113 -14.25 18.77 -18.52
CA ARG A 113 -14.20 20.24 -18.65
C ARG A 113 -15.19 20.94 -17.74
N ASN A 114 -16.46 20.52 -17.78
CA ASN A 114 -17.49 21.10 -16.93
C ASN A 114 -17.10 21.00 -15.45
N GLY A 115 -16.56 19.86 -15.02
CA GLY A 115 -16.10 19.68 -13.63
C GLY A 115 -14.89 20.55 -13.29
N VAL A 116 -13.96 20.78 -14.22
CA VAL A 116 -12.84 21.72 -14.02
C VAL A 116 -13.32 23.16 -13.94
N GLU A 117 -14.26 23.58 -14.78
CA GLU A 117 -14.87 24.91 -14.76
C GLU A 117 -15.61 25.15 -13.43
N GLU A 118 -16.49 24.22 -13.04
CA GLU A 118 -17.23 24.27 -11.77
C GLU A 118 -16.30 24.32 -10.56
N ALA A 119 -15.25 23.47 -10.56
CA ALA A 119 -14.25 23.50 -9.50
C ALA A 119 -13.47 24.82 -9.48
N THR A 120 -13.13 25.38 -10.63
CA THR A 120 -12.42 26.66 -10.74
C THR A 120 -13.27 27.81 -10.19
N ASP A 121 -14.55 27.85 -10.53
CA ASP A 121 -15.50 28.86 -10.03
C ASP A 121 -15.69 28.75 -8.50
N SER A 122 -15.86 27.53 -8.01
CA SER A 122 -15.94 27.26 -6.56
C SER A 122 -14.66 27.69 -5.82
N LEU A 123 -13.49 27.32 -6.35
CA LEU A 123 -12.19 27.71 -5.77
C LEU A 123 -11.96 29.23 -5.83
N GLN A 124 -12.46 29.92 -6.85
CA GLN A 124 -12.41 31.38 -6.93
C GLN A 124 -13.25 32.02 -5.81
N GLY A 125 -14.43 31.49 -5.51
CA GLY A 125 -15.24 31.93 -4.38
C GLY A 125 -14.55 31.70 -3.03
N VAL A 126 -13.86 30.56 -2.86
CA VAL A 126 -13.04 30.29 -1.67
C VAL A 126 -11.86 31.26 -1.58
N LEU A 127 -11.15 31.49 -2.69
CA LEU A 127 -10.02 32.41 -2.75
C LEU A 127 -10.43 33.82 -2.34
N HIS A 128 -11.53 34.33 -2.87
CA HIS A 128 -12.03 35.66 -2.54
C HIS A 128 -12.30 35.81 -1.03
N ARG A 129 -12.96 34.83 -0.41
CA ARG A 129 -13.21 34.84 1.04
C ARG A 129 -11.91 34.79 1.85
N ARG A 130 -10.97 33.93 1.46
CA ARG A 130 -9.66 33.80 2.14
C ARG A 130 -8.79 35.04 1.99
N GLU A 131 -8.88 35.75 0.86
CA GLU A 131 -8.21 37.04 0.64
C GLU A 131 -8.77 38.15 1.54
N ILE A 132 -10.08 38.18 1.77
CA ILE A 132 -10.71 39.11 2.72
C ILE A 132 -10.21 38.81 4.13
N GLU A 133 -10.29 37.56 4.58
CA GLU A 133 -9.82 37.13 5.90
C GLU A 133 -8.32 37.46 6.11
N SER A 134 -7.48 37.23 5.09
CA SER A 134 -6.06 37.56 5.16
C SER A 134 -5.80 39.07 5.29
N LYS A 135 -6.59 39.91 4.60
CA LYS A 135 -6.52 41.37 4.73
C LYS A 135 -6.96 41.84 6.11
N GLU A 136 -8.02 41.24 6.67
CA GLU A 136 -8.51 41.54 8.02
C GLU A 136 -7.49 41.17 9.09
N LEU A 137 -6.85 39.99 9.00
CA LEU A 137 -5.76 39.61 9.90
C LEU A 137 -4.57 40.57 9.80
N ALA A 138 -4.19 40.96 8.59
CA ALA A 138 -3.11 41.93 8.37
C ALA A 138 -3.44 43.32 8.94
N TYR A 139 -4.71 43.73 8.88
CA TYR A 139 -5.20 44.95 9.51
C TYR A 139 -5.19 44.84 11.04
N TYR A 140 -5.67 43.72 11.59
CA TYR A 140 -5.68 43.45 13.03
C TYR A 140 -4.28 43.56 13.62
N LEU A 141 -3.31 42.85 13.03
CA LEU A 141 -1.92 42.84 13.50
C LEU A 141 -1.21 44.19 13.40
N ARG A 142 -1.62 45.05 12.46
CA ARG A 142 -1.09 46.40 12.31
C ARG A 142 -1.63 47.35 13.37
N THR A 143 -2.90 47.18 13.75
CA THR A 143 -3.61 48.10 14.65
C THR A 143 -3.48 47.70 16.12
N HIS A 144 -3.40 46.40 16.41
CA HIS A 144 -3.37 45.84 17.76
C HIS A 144 -2.00 45.22 18.04
N GLY A 145 -1.02 46.04 18.41
CA GLY A 145 0.37 45.61 18.66
C GLY A 145 0.68 45.27 20.13
N MET A 146 -0.25 44.63 20.84
CA MET A 146 0.00 44.19 22.21
C MET A 146 0.75 42.85 22.17
N GLN A 147 1.99 42.81 22.64
CA GLN A 147 2.81 41.60 22.66
C GLN A 147 2.40 40.70 23.83
N ASP A 148 1.41 39.85 23.61
CA ASP A 148 1.03 38.74 24.49
C ASP A 148 1.07 37.39 23.75
N GLU A 149 0.90 36.28 24.47
CA GLU A 149 0.90 34.93 23.87
C GLU A 149 -0.23 34.73 22.84
N GLY A 150 -1.32 35.51 22.93
CA GLY A 150 -2.42 35.49 21.97
C GLY A 150 -2.04 36.14 20.65
N TYR A 151 -1.32 37.26 20.70
CA TYR A 151 -0.81 37.97 19.54
C TYR A 151 0.12 37.09 18.71
N ASP A 152 1.05 36.37 19.35
CA ASP A 152 1.98 35.48 18.64
C ASP A 152 1.25 34.37 17.87
N ARG A 153 0.20 33.79 18.46
CA ARG A 153 -0.65 32.79 17.78
C ARG A 153 -1.36 33.40 16.57
N ILE A 154 -1.92 34.60 16.69
CA ILE A 154 -2.61 35.27 15.58
C ILE A 154 -1.60 35.67 14.48
N ALA A 155 -0.41 36.12 14.86
CA ALA A 155 0.67 36.44 13.92
C ALA A 155 1.08 35.21 13.13
N GLN A 156 1.30 34.07 13.79
CA GLN A 156 1.58 32.79 13.14
C GLN A 156 0.44 32.36 12.20
N TYR A 157 -0.81 32.42 12.67
CA TYR A 157 -1.98 32.11 11.85
C TYR A 157 -2.06 33.01 10.61
N SER A 158 -1.73 34.30 10.71
CA SER A 158 -1.74 35.22 9.56
C SER A 158 -0.72 34.84 8.48
N ILE A 159 0.45 34.34 8.89
CA ILE A 159 1.51 33.87 7.99
C ILE A 159 1.05 32.60 7.27
N GLU A 160 0.47 31.65 8.01
CA GLU A 160 -0.10 30.43 7.44
C GLU A 160 -1.23 30.74 6.46
N GLN A 161 -2.16 31.61 6.84
CA GLN A 161 -3.26 32.04 6.00
C GLN A 161 -2.78 32.69 4.71
N LYS A 162 -1.73 33.53 4.77
CA LYS A 162 -1.12 34.13 3.58
C LYS A 162 -0.55 33.07 2.63
N ARG A 163 0.15 32.05 3.16
CA ARG A 163 0.65 30.92 2.36
C ARG A 163 -0.48 30.14 1.70
N VAL A 164 -1.60 29.93 2.41
CA VAL A 164 -2.79 29.27 1.87
C VAL A 164 -3.38 30.08 0.72
N VAL A 165 -3.55 31.40 0.90
CA VAL A 165 -4.05 32.30 -0.16
C VAL A 165 -3.14 32.27 -1.40
N ASP A 166 -1.82 32.38 -1.21
CA ASP A 166 -0.87 32.36 -2.32
C ASP A 166 -0.89 31.02 -3.09
N THR A 167 -1.02 29.90 -2.36
CA THR A 167 -1.11 28.56 -2.96
C THR A 167 -2.42 28.39 -3.73
N LEU A 168 -3.54 28.81 -3.15
CA LEU A 168 -4.85 28.75 -3.79
C LEU A 168 -4.92 29.65 -5.03
N ARG A 169 -4.34 30.85 -4.97
CA ARG A 169 -4.24 31.76 -6.12
C ARG A 169 -3.45 31.13 -7.27
N LYS A 170 -2.31 30.50 -6.98
CA LYS A 170 -1.52 29.77 -7.99
C LYS A 170 -2.34 28.66 -8.64
N LEU A 171 -3.09 27.88 -7.85
CA LEU A 171 -3.93 26.80 -8.35
C LEU A 171 -5.06 27.33 -9.28
N VAL A 172 -5.80 28.35 -8.84
CA VAL A 172 -6.87 28.97 -9.64
C VAL A 172 -6.32 29.54 -10.95
N ASN A 173 -5.18 30.24 -10.89
CA ASN A 173 -4.54 30.78 -12.09
C ASN A 173 -4.09 29.68 -13.05
N ALA A 174 -3.53 28.58 -12.52
CA ALA A 174 -3.14 27.43 -13.33
C ALA A 174 -4.34 26.77 -14.01
N LEU A 175 -5.47 26.62 -13.31
CA LEU A 175 -6.71 26.07 -13.88
C LEU A 175 -7.29 26.97 -14.97
N LYS A 176 -7.28 28.30 -14.78
CA LYS A 176 -7.74 29.27 -15.79
C LYS A 176 -6.84 29.35 -17.02
N ALA A 177 -5.56 29.05 -16.87
CA ALA A 177 -4.61 29.05 -17.97
C ALA A 177 -4.76 27.83 -18.90
N ILE A 178 -5.59 26.85 -18.54
CA ILE A 178 -5.81 25.65 -19.34
C ILE A 178 -6.51 26.01 -20.66
N PRO A 179 -5.95 25.65 -21.82
CA PRO A 179 -6.59 25.97 -23.10
C PRO A 179 -7.93 25.26 -23.28
N ALA A 180 -8.94 26.00 -23.77
CA ALA A 180 -10.31 25.49 -23.99
C ALA A 180 -10.40 24.27 -24.94
N LYS A 181 -9.39 24.05 -25.79
CA LYS A 181 -9.32 22.90 -26.71
C LYS A 181 -8.30 21.83 -26.31
N ALA A 182 -7.52 22.02 -25.23
CA ALA A 182 -6.49 21.06 -24.83
C ALA A 182 -7.10 19.77 -24.26
N PRO A 183 -6.69 18.58 -24.71
CA PRO A 183 -7.24 17.33 -24.18
C PRO A 183 -6.90 17.20 -22.68
N LEU A 184 -7.92 16.85 -21.89
CA LEU A 184 -7.80 16.70 -20.44
C LEU A 184 -7.79 15.22 -20.06
N SER A 185 -6.98 14.85 -19.06
CA SER A 185 -7.08 13.53 -18.45
C SER A 185 -6.72 13.60 -16.98
N LEU A 186 -7.41 12.81 -16.15
CA LEU A 186 -7.13 12.68 -14.73
C LEU A 186 -6.34 11.41 -14.48
N PHE A 187 -5.22 11.52 -13.77
CA PHE A 187 -4.43 10.36 -13.36
C PHE A 187 -4.03 10.50 -11.90
N ILE A 188 -3.88 9.35 -11.23
CA ILE A 188 -3.46 9.31 -9.84
C ILE A 188 -2.10 8.62 -9.81
N ILE A 189 -1.17 9.21 -9.06
CA ILE A 189 0.14 8.62 -8.76
C ILE A 189 0.17 8.37 -7.26
N GLU A 190 0.46 7.14 -6.88
CA GLU A 190 0.70 6.78 -5.48
C GLU A 190 2.20 6.70 -5.22
N HIS A 191 2.61 7.29 -4.11
CA HIS A 191 3.94 7.10 -3.55
C HIS A 191 3.76 6.36 -2.24
N ASP A 192 4.23 5.13 -2.16
CA ASP A 192 4.13 4.30 -0.96
C ASP A 192 5.50 4.22 -0.28
N THR A 193 5.52 4.38 1.03
CA THR A 193 6.71 4.19 1.87
C THR A 193 6.40 3.13 2.91
N ALA A 194 7.17 2.05 2.91
CA ALA A 194 7.12 1.05 3.97
C ALA A 194 7.84 1.59 5.21
N VAL A 195 7.17 1.52 6.36
CA VAL A 195 7.66 1.93 7.67
C VAL A 195 7.67 0.71 8.58
N CYS A 196 8.84 0.36 9.07
CA CYS A 196 9.03 -0.75 10.00
C CYS A 196 10.10 -0.40 11.04
N ARG A 197 10.22 -1.22 12.08
CA ARG A 197 11.30 -1.09 13.06
C ARG A 197 12.42 -2.07 12.73
N ASP A 198 13.66 -1.64 12.92
CA ASP A 198 14.83 -2.53 12.79
C ASP A 198 14.98 -3.43 14.03
N ALA A 199 16.07 -4.21 14.06
CA ALA A 199 16.39 -5.07 15.19
C ALA A 199 16.66 -4.29 16.50
N ASP A 200 17.10 -3.04 16.38
CA ASP A 200 17.42 -2.13 17.49
C ASP A 200 16.21 -1.27 17.91
N GLY A 201 15.07 -1.45 17.24
CA GLY A 201 13.82 -0.72 17.50
C GLY A 201 13.71 0.64 16.82
N GLN A 202 14.68 1.05 16.00
CA GLN A 202 14.65 2.30 15.26
C GLN A 202 13.71 2.23 14.06
N VAL A 203 13.06 3.34 13.76
CA VAL A 203 12.12 3.42 12.63
C VAL A 203 12.89 3.56 11.32
N MET A 204 12.70 2.60 10.42
CA MET A 204 13.18 2.62 9.06
C MET A 204 12.06 2.98 8.09
N ARG A 205 12.40 3.72 7.04
CA ARG A 205 11.48 4.13 5.98
C ARG A 205 12.07 3.78 4.62
N MET A 206 11.34 3.02 3.82
CA MET A 206 11.80 2.57 2.49
C MET A 206 10.77 2.94 1.43
N PRO A 207 11.16 3.71 0.39
CA PRO A 207 10.28 3.98 -0.73
C PRO A 207 9.97 2.67 -1.46
N CYS A 208 8.72 2.52 -1.88
CA CYS A 208 8.21 1.32 -2.51
C CYS A 208 7.63 1.60 -3.90
N GLU A 209 7.78 0.61 -4.78
CA GLU A 209 7.25 0.61 -6.14
C GLU A 209 6.28 -0.57 -6.33
N PRO A 210 5.18 -0.40 -7.07
CA PRO A 210 4.24 -1.48 -7.37
C PRO A 210 4.86 -2.50 -8.33
N LEU A 211 4.72 -3.79 -8.01
CA LEU A 211 5.41 -4.87 -8.72
C LEU A 211 4.65 -5.37 -9.95
N VAL A 212 3.40 -5.81 -9.80
CA VAL A 212 2.55 -6.32 -10.86
C VAL A 212 1.09 -6.19 -10.40
N TRP A 213 0.24 -5.69 -11.29
CA TRP A 213 -1.22 -5.68 -11.10
C TRP A 213 -1.81 -6.94 -11.75
N THR A 214 -2.50 -7.76 -10.96
CA THR A 214 -3.29 -8.89 -11.48
C THR A 214 -4.65 -8.35 -11.89
N GLY A 215 -4.79 -7.91 -13.13
CA GLY A 215 -6.11 -7.63 -13.68
C GLY A 215 -6.08 -7.63 -15.20
N HIS A 216 -7.26 -7.78 -15.78
CA HIS A 216 -7.45 -7.99 -17.20
C HIS A 216 -8.08 -6.75 -17.84
N PHE A 217 -7.66 -6.37 -19.04
CA PHE A 217 -8.31 -5.31 -19.81
C PHE A 217 -9.58 -5.85 -20.46
N ASP A 218 -10.75 -5.49 -19.93
CA ASP A 218 -12.02 -5.77 -20.56
C ASP A 218 -12.24 -4.84 -21.76
N GLN A 219 -12.22 -5.43 -22.96
CA GLN A 219 -12.39 -4.72 -24.22
C GLN A 219 -13.81 -4.18 -24.40
N SER A 220 -14.82 -4.80 -23.78
CA SER A 220 -16.24 -4.42 -23.93
C SER A 220 -16.58 -3.13 -23.18
N THR A 221 -16.05 -2.99 -21.97
CA THR A 221 -16.20 -1.80 -21.13
C THR A 221 -15.10 -0.76 -21.36
N ARG A 222 -14.04 -1.11 -22.11
CA ARG A 222 -12.76 -0.37 -22.21
C ARG A 222 -12.21 -0.02 -20.82
N GLN A 223 -12.38 -0.94 -19.88
CA GLN A 223 -11.93 -0.81 -18.50
C GLN A 223 -10.95 -1.93 -18.18
N MET A 224 -9.94 -1.62 -17.38
CA MET A 224 -9.19 -2.64 -16.70
C MET A 224 -10.06 -3.16 -15.54
N VAL A 225 -10.25 -4.46 -15.43
CA VAL A 225 -10.97 -5.12 -14.34
C VAL A 225 -9.91 -5.76 -13.45
N SER A 226 -9.84 -5.32 -12.18
CA SER A 226 -8.99 -5.98 -11.17
C SER A 226 -9.34 -7.47 -11.16
N ALA A 227 -8.35 -8.37 -11.17
CA ALA A 227 -8.57 -9.82 -11.28
C ALA A 227 -9.23 -10.43 -10.02
N GLY A 228 -10.05 -9.66 -9.31
CA GLY A 228 -10.72 -10.07 -8.08
C GLY A 228 -9.83 -10.01 -6.84
N ASN A 229 -8.51 -10.00 -6.97
CA ASN A 229 -7.60 -9.85 -5.83
C ASN A 229 -7.43 -8.37 -5.48
N ARG A 230 -8.11 -7.94 -4.41
CA ARG A 230 -8.01 -6.60 -3.81
C ARG A 230 -6.69 -6.39 -3.06
N SER A 231 -5.61 -7.04 -3.49
CA SER A 231 -4.27 -6.97 -2.94
C SER A 231 -3.29 -6.48 -3.99
N VAL A 232 -2.22 -5.83 -3.55
CA VAL A 232 -1.13 -5.35 -4.39
C VAL A 232 0.20 -5.78 -3.79
N TRP A 233 1.10 -6.23 -4.66
CA TRP A 233 2.49 -6.46 -4.30
C TRP A 233 3.27 -5.17 -4.52
N LEU A 234 3.97 -4.71 -3.49
CA LEU A 234 4.96 -3.64 -3.60
C LEU A 234 6.36 -4.24 -3.42
N ARG A 235 7.37 -3.50 -3.87
CA ARG A 235 8.77 -3.79 -3.65
C ARG A 235 9.49 -2.54 -3.19
N THR A 236 10.43 -2.67 -2.27
CA THR A 236 11.35 -1.57 -1.99
C THR A 236 12.14 -1.16 -3.23
N ALA A 237 12.42 0.13 -3.37
CA ALA A 237 13.16 0.67 -4.51
C ALA A 237 14.60 0.15 -4.59
N ASP A 238 15.18 -0.23 -3.45
CA ASP A 238 16.52 -0.81 -3.35
C ASP A 238 16.54 -2.33 -3.55
N HIS A 239 15.37 -2.98 -3.68
CA HIS A 239 15.21 -4.42 -3.79
C HIS A 239 15.76 -5.22 -2.59
N THR A 240 15.99 -4.57 -1.44
CA THR A 240 16.52 -5.23 -0.24
C THR A 240 15.44 -5.42 0.82
N THR A 241 15.58 -6.48 1.62
CA THR A 241 14.76 -6.68 2.82
C THR A 241 15.52 -6.09 4.00
N PRO A 242 14.93 -5.17 4.77
CA PRO A 242 15.62 -4.49 5.85
C PRO A 242 15.97 -5.44 7.01
N SER A 243 17.02 -5.10 7.76
CA SER A 243 17.46 -5.86 8.94
C SER A 243 16.43 -5.82 10.07
N GLY A 244 16.15 -6.97 10.69
CA GLY A 244 15.21 -7.07 11.81
C GLY A 244 13.76 -7.39 11.39
N VAL A 245 13.47 -7.33 10.10
CA VAL A 245 12.20 -7.78 9.52
C VAL A 245 12.27 -9.26 9.15
N TYR A 246 11.13 -9.95 9.25
CA TYR A 246 11.02 -11.36 8.88
C TYR A 246 10.09 -11.57 7.69
N ALA A 247 10.59 -12.18 6.62
CA ALA A 247 9.77 -12.45 5.43
C ALA A 247 9.06 -13.81 5.54
N VAL A 248 7.73 -13.78 5.56
CA VAL A 248 6.91 -14.99 5.68
C VAL A 248 6.64 -15.62 4.32
N SER A 249 6.52 -16.95 4.29
CA SER A 249 6.00 -17.67 3.12
C SER A 249 4.47 -17.69 3.19
N LEU A 250 3.82 -17.32 2.09
CA LEU A 250 2.37 -17.50 1.97
C LEU A 250 2.06 -18.99 1.91
N PHE A 251 1.16 -19.45 2.78
CA PHE A 251 0.82 -20.85 2.86
C PHE A 251 0.21 -21.32 1.52
N PRO A 252 0.80 -22.33 0.85
CA PRO A 252 0.45 -22.66 -0.53
C PRO A 252 -0.97 -23.18 -0.68
N TRP A 253 -1.54 -23.74 0.40
CA TRP A 253 -2.87 -24.34 0.37
C TRP A 253 -3.92 -23.32 0.80
N THR A 254 -5.10 -23.39 0.19
CA THR A 254 -6.27 -22.71 0.71
C THR A 254 -6.69 -23.40 2.00
N LEU A 255 -7.13 -22.61 2.98
CA LEU A 255 -7.63 -23.16 4.22
C LEU A 255 -8.71 -24.20 3.94
N ARG A 256 -8.63 -25.35 4.60
CA ARG A 256 -9.81 -26.20 4.76
C ARG A 256 -10.85 -25.37 5.52
N ASN A 257 -12.13 -25.49 5.14
CA ASN A 257 -13.30 -24.84 5.77
C ASN A 257 -13.43 -25.04 7.31
N ASN A 258 -12.51 -25.78 7.94
CA ASN A 258 -12.54 -26.13 9.35
C ASN A 258 -11.72 -25.19 10.25
N GLU A 259 -10.85 -24.33 9.69
CA GLU A 259 -10.17 -23.33 10.51
C GLU A 259 -11.12 -22.17 10.85
N ARG A 260 -11.53 -22.12 12.12
CA ARG A 260 -12.45 -21.11 12.65
C ARG A 260 -11.75 -19.96 13.35
N GLU A 261 -10.44 -20.07 13.56
CA GLU A 261 -9.66 -19.13 14.35
C GLU A 261 -8.42 -18.70 13.56
N ALA A 262 -8.14 -17.40 13.61
CA ALA A 262 -7.00 -16.76 12.98
C ALA A 262 -6.34 -15.78 13.95
N LEU A 263 -5.09 -15.44 13.67
CA LEU A 263 -4.33 -14.41 14.36
C LEU A 263 -4.10 -13.28 13.37
N THR A 264 -4.46 -12.06 13.72
CA THR A 264 -4.20 -10.88 12.89
C THR A 264 -3.17 -10.01 13.58
N VAL A 265 -2.16 -9.57 12.86
CA VAL A 265 -1.20 -8.61 13.40
C VAL A 265 -1.74 -7.20 13.17
N VAL A 266 -1.86 -6.42 14.24
CA VAL A 266 -2.34 -5.04 14.20
C VAL A 266 -1.24 -4.12 14.71
N ILE A 267 -0.75 -3.25 13.83
CA ILE A 267 0.23 -2.22 14.17
C ILE A 267 -0.50 -1.00 14.72
N LEU A 268 -0.11 -0.58 15.93
CA LEU A 268 -0.48 0.66 16.59
C LEU A 268 0.73 1.61 16.58
N PRO A 269 0.56 2.92 16.85
CA PRO A 269 1.66 3.88 16.82
C PRO A 269 2.87 3.48 17.68
N ASN A 270 2.61 2.89 18.85
CA ASN A 270 3.66 2.56 19.82
C ASN A 270 3.91 1.05 19.98
N ASP A 271 3.03 0.19 19.45
CA ASP A 271 3.09 -1.25 19.71
C ASP A 271 2.54 -2.06 18.54
N THR A 272 2.90 -3.34 18.45
CA THR A 272 2.36 -4.27 17.45
C THR A 272 1.74 -5.45 18.19
N LEU A 273 0.43 -5.62 18.03
CA LEU A 273 -0.34 -6.63 18.76
C LEU A 273 -0.76 -7.77 17.85
N LEU A 274 -0.83 -8.97 18.44
CA LEU A 274 -1.40 -10.14 17.81
C LEU A 274 -2.82 -10.35 18.37
N VAL A 275 -3.83 -10.21 17.50
CA VAL A 275 -5.24 -10.24 17.89
C VAL A 275 -5.88 -11.54 17.42
N ASP A 276 -6.47 -12.28 18.37
CA ASP A 276 -7.29 -13.45 18.08
C ASP A 276 -8.55 -13.04 17.31
N ASN A 277 -8.79 -13.74 16.21
CA ASN A 277 -9.84 -13.48 15.24
C ASN A 277 -10.61 -14.76 14.90
N TRP A 278 -11.87 -14.59 14.52
CA TRP A 278 -12.73 -15.70 14.09
C TRP A 278 -12.99 -15.64 12.60
N LEU A 279 -12.90 -16.81 11.96
CA LEU A 279 -13.14 -17.03 10.55
C LEU A 279 -14.48 -17.72 10.33
N GLN A 280 -15.27 -17.17 9.41
CA GLN A 280 -16.47 -17.81 8.89
C GLN A 280 -16.42 -17.79 7.36
N HIS A 281 -16.36 -18.97 6.72
CA HIS A 281 -16.24 -19.10 5.26
C HIS A 281 -15.06 -18.29 4.66
N GLY A 282 -13.92 -18.24 5.35
CA GLY A 282 -12.73 -17.48 4.89
C GLY A 282 -12.82 -15.96 5.09
N ARG A 283 -13.83 -15.47 5.82
CA ARG A 283 -13.99 -14.06 6.17
C ARG A 283 -13.78 -13.83 7.66
N LEU A 284 -13.17 -12.70 7.99
CA LEU A 284 -12.97 -12.24 9.36
C LEU A 284 -14.28 -11.65 9.91
N LEU A 285 -14.68 -12.11 11.09
CA LEU A 285 -15.91 -11.64 11.74
C LEU A 285 -15.75 -10.29 12.44
N GLN A 286 -14.53 -9.97 12.89
CA GLN A 286 -14.29 -8.77 13.68
C GLN A 286 -14.37 -7.46 12.87
N PRO A 287 -14.56 -6.32 13.56
CA PRO A 287 -14.45 -4.99 12.96
C PRO A 287 -13.07 -4.73 12.34
N ARG A 288 -13.02 -3.80 11.37
CA ARG A 288 -11.79 -3.38 10.70
C ARG A 288 -10.72 -2.83 11.65
N MET A 289 -11.09 -2.38 12.84
CA MET A 289 -10.12 -1.93 13.85
C MET A 289 -9.18 -3.06 14.31
N PHE A 290 -9.66 -4.30 14.32
CA PHE A 290 -8.90 -5.49 14.73
C PHE A 290 -8.35 -6.29 13.54
N ALA A 291 -8.65 -5.83 12.33
CA ALA A 291 -8.13 -6.34 11.07
C ALA A 291 -8.15 -5.21 10.03
N PRO A 292 -7.24 -4.22 10.17
CA PRO A 292 -7.18 -3.11 9.23
C PRO A 292 -6.78 -3.60 7.84
N ASP A 293 -7.08 -2.81 6.82
CA ASP A 293 -6.76 -3.22 5.45
C ASP A 293 -5.23 -3.38 5.30
N GLY A 294 -4.82 -4.52 4.75
CA GLY A 294 -3.43 -4.91 4.58
C GLY A 294 -2.79 -5.59 5.78
N ALA A 295 -3.50 -5.76 6.90
CA ALA A 295 -2.99 -6.49 8.07
C ALA A 295 -2.74 -7.97 7.73
N SER A 296 -1.60 -8.51 8.17
CA SER A 296 -1.27 -9.92 7.96
C SER A 296 -2.14 -10.82 8.83
N VAL A 297 -2.68 -11.86 8.20
CA VAL A 297 -3.53 -12.86 8.84
C VAL A 297 -2.82 -14.20 8.84
N PHE A 298 -2.77 -14.83 10.00
CA PHE A 298 -2.15 -16.12 10.25
C PHE A 298 -3.15 -17.10 10.84
N THR A 299 -2.84 -18.39 10.76
CA THR A 299 -3.52 -19.41 11.56
C THR A 299 -2.99 -19.38 12.99
N LYS A 300 -3.75 -19.92 13.97
CA LYS A 300 -3.22 -20.12 15.34
C LYS A 300 -1.97 -20.98 15.40
N ARG A 301 -1.70 -21.76 14.35
CA ARG A 301 -0.54 -22.64 14.27
C ARG A 301 0.71 -21.97 13.74
N GLY A 302 0.64 -20.77 13.17
CA GLY A 302 1.84 -20.14 12.60
C GLY A 302 1.85 -19.91 11.09
N TYR A 303 0.78 -20.26 10.36
CA TYR A 303 0.82 -20.22 8.89
C TYR A 303 0.26 -18.91 8.35
N CYS A 304 1.01 -18.23 7.47
CA CYS A 304 0.55 -16.98 6.84
C CYS A 304 -0.51 -17.25 5.78
N LEU A 305 -1.71 -16.69 5.98
CA LEU A 305 -2.84 -16.85 5.08
C LEU A 305 -2.89 -15.80 3.99
N GLY A 306 -2.37 -14.61 4.27
CA GLY A 306 -2.42 -13.45 3.38
C GLY A 306 -2.66 -12.17 4.17
N VAL A 307 -3.28 -11.19 3.53
CA VAL A 307 -3.65 -9.91 4.15
C VAL A 307 -5.16 -9.71 4.19
N SER A 308 -5.66 -8.99 5.19
CA SER A 308 -7.08 -8.68 5.30
C SER A 308 -7.46 -7.48 4.44
N VAL A 309 -8.53 -7.60 3.65
CA VAL A 309 -9.10 -6.49 2.86
C VAL A 309 -10.62 -6.55 2.96
N LYS A 310 -11.24 -5.51 3.52
CA LYS A 310 -12.72 -5.48 3.71
C LYS A 310 -13.28 -6.77 4.36
N LYS A 311 -12.56 -7.31 5.36
CA LYS A 311 -12.86 -8.57 6.08
C LYS A 311 -12.63 -9.87 5.29
N GLU A 312 -12.13 -9.81 4.06
CA GLU A 312 -11.74 -10.98 3.27
C GLU A 312 -10.23 -11.18 3.34
N ILE A 313 -9.75 -12.41 3.27
CA ILE A 313 -8.32 -12.72 3.19
C ILE A 313 -7.93 -12.82 1.72
N VAL A 314 -6.93 -12.05 1.31
CA VAL A 314 -6.42 -12.00 -0.06
C VAL A 314 -4.90 -12.24 -0.09
N ARG A 315 -4.39 -12.70 -1.24
CA ARG A 315 -2.99 -13.08 -1.48
C ARG A 315 -2.44 -12.38 -2.72
#